data_AF-A0A955IPG9-F1
#
_entry.id   AF-A0A955IPG9-F1
#
_cell.length_a   1.000
_cell.length_b   1.000
_cell.length_c   1.000
_cell.angle_alpha   90.00
_cell.angle_beta   90.00
_cell.angle_gamma   90.00
#
_symmetry.space_group_name_H-M   'P 1'
#
loop_
_entity.id
_entity.type
_entity.pdbx_description
1 polymer ?
#
loop_
_entity_poly.entity_id
_entity_poly.type
_entity_poly.pdbx_seq_one_letter_code
_entity_poly.pdbx_strand_id
1 'polypeptide(L)'
;RRRFRTDDDSRNNFWLALITLGEGWHNNHHHYPASVRQGFYWWEVDPTFYLLRAMSWTGLIWDLRTVPPRILREGRRASEAVS
;
A
#
# COMPACT_ATOMS: atom_id res chain seq x y z
N ARG A 1 12.65 0.30 -3.10
CA ARG A 1 12.44 -1.05 -3.70
C ARG A 1 11.27 -1.00 -4.67
N ARG A 2 11.41 -1.56 -5.88
CA ARG A 2 10.30 -1.74 -6.83
C ARG A 2 9.81 -3.19 -6.73
N ARG A 3 8.62 -3.41 -6.19
CA ARG A 3 8.02 -4.76 -6.01
C ARG A 3 7.18 -5.15 -7.21
N PHE A 4 6.45 -4.20 -7.77
CA PHE A 4 5.55 -4.39 -8.91
C PHE A 4 6.11 -3.72 -10.15
N ARG A 5 5.84 -4.32 -11.31
CA ARG A 5 6.10 -3.69 -12.61
C ARG A 5 4.98 -2.67 -12.86
N THR A 6 5.34 -1.41 -12.74
CA THR A 6 4.56 -0.23 -13.15
C THR A 6 5.21 0.38 -14.41
N ASP A 7 4.59 1.30 -15.13
CA ASP A 7 5.22 1.96 -16.28
C ASP A 7 6.09 3.17 -15.89
N ASP A 8 6.19 3.45 -14.59
CA ASP A 8 6.95 4.55 -13.99
C ASP A 8 8.16 4.05 -13.17
N ASP A 9 8.91 4.99 -12.57
CA ASP A 9 10.04 4.70 -11.69
C ASP A 9 9.67 4.74 -10.19
N SER A 10 8.40 4.50 -9.84
CA SER A 10 7.93 4.46 -8.46
C SER A 10 8.65 3.38 -7.63
N ARG A 11 8.93 3.71 -6.36
CA ARG A 11 9.61 2.82 -5.42
C ARG A 11 8.98 2.89 -4.04
N ASN A 12 8.92 1.74 -3.37
CA ASN A 12 8.63 1.67 -1.95
C ASN A 12 9.87 2.08 -1.13
N ASN A 13 9.70 2.98 -0.17
CA ASN A 13 10.71 3.44 0.77
C ASN A 13 10.09 3.52 2.18
N PHE A 14 10.57 2.67 3.09
CA PHE A 14 10.06 2.58 4.46
C PHE A 14 10.26 3.88 5.25
N TRP A 15 11.43 4.51 5.16
CA TRP A 15 11.72 5.75 5.89
C TRP A 15 10.84 6.89 5.41
N LEU A 16 10.66 6.99 4.09
CA LEU A 16 9.73 7.96 3.52
C LEU A 16 8.32 7.69 4.04
N ALA A 17 7.85 6.44 4.01
CA ALA A 17 6.50 6.08 4.47
C ALA A 17 6.25 6.47 5.93
N LEU A 18 7.26 6.40 6.79
CA LEU A 18 7.14 6.82 8.19
C LEU A 18 7.01 8.34 8.32
N ILE A 19 7.81 9.11 7.58
CA ILE A 19 7.83 10.58 7.64
C ILE A 19 6.60 11.18 6.95
N THR A 20 6.18 10.59 5.84
CA THR A 20 5.08 11.08 4.99
C THR A 20 3.78 10.33 5.20
N LEU A 21 3.61 9.69 6.36
CA LEU A 21 2.36 9.07 6.80
C LEU A 21 1.76 8.05 5.81
N GLY A 22 2.60 7.30 5.09
CA GLY A 22 2.20 6.21 4.18
C GLY A 22 2.67 6.39 2.74
N GLU A 23 2.94 7.63 2.30
CA GLU A 23 3.24 7.94 0.88
C GLU A 23 4.52 7.25 0.34
N GLY A 24 5.39 6.78 1.24
CA GLY A 24 6.56 6.01 0.85
C GLY A 24 6.26 4.64 0.25
N TRP A 25 5.02 4.12 0.32
CA TRP A 25 4.61 2.91 -0.40
C TRP A 25 4.21 3.21 -1.86
N HIS A 26 4.99 4.05 -2.52
CA HIS A 26 4.63 4.65 -3.80
C HIS A 26 4.49 3.63 -4.94
N ASN A 27 5.33 2.59 -4.96
CA ASN A 27 5.21 1.53 -5.99
C ASN A 27 3.98 0.65 -5.78
N ASN A 28 3.59 0.40 -4.53
CA ASN A 28 2.32 -0.26 -4.25
C ASN A 28 1.14 0.61 -4.72
N HIS A 29 1.13 1.89 -4.35
CA HIS A 29 0.07 2.83 -4.72
C HIS A 29 -0.08 2.95 -6.25
N HIS A 30 1.01 3.08 -6.98
CA HIS A 30 1.01 3.13 -8.44
C HIS A 30 0.55 1.84 -9.11
N HIS A 31 0.83 0.67 -8.49
CA HIS A 31 0.37 -0.60 -9.03
C HIS A 31 -1.14 -0.83 -8.83
N TYR A 32 -1.71 -0.41 -7.70
CA TYR A 32 -3.15 -0.55 -7.45
C TYR A 32 -3.74 0.67 -6.72
N PRO A 33 -3.96 1.79 -7.44
CA PRO A 33 -4.43 3.06 -6.85
C PRO A 33 -5.87 2.99 -6.36
N ALA A 34 -6.64 1.97 -6.76
CA ALA A 34 -8.01 1.75 -6.31
C ALA A 34 -8.12 1.30 -4.83
N SER A 35 -7.00 0.93 -4.20
CA SER A 35 -6.95 0.62 -2.76
C SER A 35 -6.84 1.89 -1.94
N VAL A 36 -7.61 1.96 -0.85
CA VAL A 36 -7.53 3.03 0.14
C VAL A 36 -6.23 3.01 0.96
N ARG A 37 -5.56 1.86 1.03
CA ARG A 37 -4.24 1.71 1.67
C ARG A 37 -3.12 1.71 0.63
N GLN A 38 -2.04 2.42 0.92
CA GLN A 38 -0.82 2.46 0.13
C GLN A 38 0.13 1.33 0.54
N GLY A 39 0.26 1.05 1.84
CA GLY A 39 0.89 -0.19 2.31
C GLY A 39 0.00 -1.39 1.95
N PHE A 40 0.54 -2.51 1.47
CA PHE A 40 -0.22 -3.71 1.08
C PHE A 40 -0.09 -4.85 2.11
N TYR A 41 1.04 -4.93 2.80
CA TYR A 41 1.32 -5.97 3.80
C TYR A 41 1.20 -5.45 5.23
N TRP A 42 1.09 -6.34 6.21
CA TRP A 42 0.84 -5.96 7.61
C TRP A 42 2.00 -5.18 8.25
N TRP A 43 3.22 -5.38 7.76
CA TRP A 43 4.43 -4.67 8.21
C TRP A 43 4.64 -3.33 7.49
N GLU A 44 3.84 -3.02 6.46
CA GLU A 44 3.91 -1.75 5.73
C GLU A 44 3.06 -0.71 6.44
N VAL A 45 3.71 0.05 7.32
CA VAL A 45 3.07 1.06 8.17
C VAL A 45 2.47 2.18 7.33
N ASP A 46 1.15 2.38 7.46
CA ASP A 46 0.37 3.36 6.70
C ASP A 46 -0.54 4.15 7.66
N PRO A 47 0.00 5.21 8.29
CA PRO A 47 -0.75 6.04 9.24
C PRO A 47 -2.02 6.66 8.65
N THR A 48 -2.00 7.04 7.36
CA THR A 48 -3.17 7.59 6.68
C THR A 48 -4.30 6.56 6.60
N PHE A 49 -3.99 5.31 6.20
CA PHE A 49 -4.99 4.25 6.22
C PHE A 49 -5.53 3.97 7.63
N TYR A 50 -4.69 4.03 8.66
CA TYR A 50 -5.14 3.82 10.04
C TYR A 50 -6.12 4.91 10.49
N LEU A 51 -5.87 6.16 10.13
CA LEU A 51 -6.80 7.27 10.39
C LEU A 51 -8.13 7.06 9.66
N LEU A 52 -8.10 6.73 8.36
CA LEU A 52 -9.32 6.46 7.58
C LEU A 52 -10.11 5.29 8.15
N ARG A 53 -9.43 4.24 8.60
CA ARG A 53 -10.05 3.10 9.27
C ARG A 53 -10.68 3.49 10.61
N ALA A 54 -10.03 4.32 11.40
CA ALA A 54 -10.62 4.85 12.64
C ALA A 54 -11.86 5.71 12.37
N MET A 55 -11.82 6.57 11.34
CA MET A 55 -12.97 7.34 10.89
C MET A 55 -14.11 6.46 10.35
N SER A 56 -13.80 5.27 9.85
CA SER A 56 -14.86 4.34 9.44
C SER A 56 -15.66 3.78 10.61
N TRP A 57 -15.08 3.72 11.81
CA TRP A 57 -15.78 3.27 13.01
C TRP A 57 -16.79 4.30 13.52
N THR A 58 -16.60 5.58 13.21
CA THR A 58 -17.55 6.63 13.53
C THR A 58 -18.67 6.76 12.49
N GLY A 59 -18.59 6.02 11.38
CA GLY A 59 -19.53 6.13 10.27
C GLY A 59 -19.32 7.36 9.37
N LEU A 60 -18.25 8.14 9.59
CA LEU A 60 -17.90 9.27 8.72
C LEU A 60 -17.41 8.82 7.35
N ILE A 61 -16.75 7.65 7.31
CA ILE A 61 -16.24 7.03 6.09
C ILE A 61 -16.80 5.61 6.01
N TRP A 62 -17.22 5.21 4.82
CA TRP A 62 -17.69 3.86 4.53
C TRP A 62 -17.15 3.40 3.17
N ASP A 63 -17.31 2.11 2.85
CA ASP A 63 -16.81 1.49 1.60
C ASP A 63 -15.28 1.59 1.39
N LEU A 64 -14.49 1.30 2.44
CA LEU A 64 -13.04 1.21 2.35
C LEU A 64 -12.59 0.07 1.42
N ARG A 65 -12.21 0.41 0.19
CA ARG A 65 -11.73 -0.57 -0.81
C ARG A 65 -10.31 -1.02 -0.49
N THR A 66 -10.16 -2.29 -0.14
CA THR A 66 -8.86 -2.88 0.19
C THR A 66 -8.22 -3.62 -0.99
N VAL A 67 -6.94 -3.93 -0.86
CA VAL A 67 -6.18 -4.66 -1.87
C VAL A 67 -6.70 -6.10 -1.99
N PRO A 68 -7.10 -6.56 -3.19
CA PRO A 68 -7.63 -7.91 -3.35
C PRO A 68 -6.53 -8.98 -3.19
N PRO A 69 -6.85 -10.21 -2.76
CA PRO A 69 -5.87 -11.26 -2.51
C PRO A 69 -4.98 -11.62 -3.71
N ARG A 70 -5.49 -11.43 -4.94
CA ARG A 70 -4.72 -11.67 -6.18
C ARG A 70 -3.47 -10.79 -6.25
N ILE A 71 -3.61 -9.49 -5.95
CA ILE A 71 -2.51 -8.51 -5.99
C ILE A 71 -1.49 -8.80 -4.87
N LEU A 72 -1.97 -9.19 -3.69
CA LEU A 72 -1.10 -9.60 -2.58
C LEU A 72 -0.31 -10.89 -2.86
N ARG A 73 -0.81 -11.77 -3.72
CA ARG A 73 -0.10 -12.97 -4.17
C ARG A 73 0.94 -12.63 -5.24
N GLU A 74 0.58 -11.75 -6.17
CA GLU A 74 1.50 -11.23 -7.19
C GLU A 74 2.73 -10.58 -6.56
N GLY A 75 2.54 -9.67 -5.60
CA GLY A 75 3.65 -8.98 -4.95
C GLY A 75 4.54 -9.89 -4.10
N ARG A 76 3.99 -10.98 -3.54
CA ARG A 76 4.79 -12.02 -2.86
C ARG A 76 5.68 -12.77 -3.84
N ARG A 77 5.11 -13.25 -4.96
CA ARG A 77 5.87 -13.94 -6.02
C ARG A 77 6.98 -13.06 -6.60
N ALA A 78 6.68 -11.79 -6.86
CA ALA A 78 7.67 -10.84 -7.35
C ALA A 78 8.79 -10.57 -6.32
N SER A 79 8.48 -10.66 -5.03
CA SER A 79 9.48 -10.51 -3.97
C SER A 79 10.39 -11.74 -3.86
N GLU A 80 9.84 -12.94 -4.09
CA GLU A 80 10.55 -14.23 -4.09
C GLU A 80 11.47 -14.38 -5.30
N ALA A 81 11.06 -13.92 -6.48
CA ALA A 81 11.86 -14.04 -7.71
C ALA A 81 13.12 -13.15 -7.75
N VAL A 82 13.30 -12.26 -6.77
CA VAL A 82 14.41 -11.28 -6.69
C VAL A 82 15.33 -11.57 -5.50
N SER A 83 15.05 -12.62 -4.72
CA SER A 83 15.91 -13.12 -3.62
C SER A 83 16.69 -14.34 -4.08
#